data_AF-A0A0D0ME91-F1
#
_entry.id   AF-A0A0D0ME91-F1
#
_cell.length_a   1.000
_cell.length_b   1.000
_cell.length_c   1.000
_cell.angle_alpha   90.00
_cell.angle_beta   90.00
_cell.angle_gamma   90.00
#
_symmetry.space_group_name_H-M   'P 1'
#
loop_
_entity.id
_entity.type
_entity.pdbx_description
1 polymer ?
#
loop_
_entity_poly.entity_id
_entity_poly.type
_entity_poly.pdbx_seq_one_letter_code
_entity_poly.pdbx_strand_id
1 'polypeptide(L)' 'MDSNLHSLSRQLIELRIEHADLDATIDRLAEASTQDELLLRRLKKRRLALRDQITRVENMLDPREPA' A
#
# COMPACT_ATOMS: atom_id res chain seq x y z
N MET A 1 20.79 -17.12 -5.34
CA MET A 1 20.03 -15.96 -5.87
C MET A 1 18.99 -15.48 -4.84
N ASP A 2 19.08 -15.96 -3.61
CA ASP A 2 18.02 -15.93 -2.59
C ASP A 2 18.03 -14.64 -1.75
N SER A 3 19.17 -13.94 -1.71
CA SER A 3 19.30 -12.65 -1.00
C SER A 3 18.34 -11.58 -1.52
N ASN A 4 17.99 -11.62 -2.82
CA ASN A 4 17.06 -10.67 -3.41
C ASN A 4 15.59 -10.93 -3.01
N LEU A 5 15.21 -12.21 -2.85
CA LEU A 5 13.87 -12.56 -2.38
C LEU A 5 13.67 -12.12 -0.93
N HIS A 6 14.70 -12.27 -0.09
CA HIS A 6 14.64 -11.80 1.29
C HIS A 6 14.47 -10.28 1.40
N SER A 7 15.09 -9.49 0.51
CA SER A 7 14.86 -8.05 0.46
C SER A 7 13.48 -7.68 -0.06
N LEU A 8 12.97 -8.37 -1.07
CA LEU A 8 11.63 -8.12 -1.62
C LEU A 8 10.52 -8.50 -0.62
N SER A 9 10.66 -9.62 0.09
CA SER A 9 9.71 -10.02 1.14
C SER A 9 9.69 -9.01 2.29
N ARG A 10 10.86 -8.47 2.68
CA ARG A 10 10.94 -7.39 3.67
C ARG A 10 10.26 -6.11 3.18
N GLN A 11 10.56 -5.70 1.94
CA GLN A 11 9.93 -4.55 1.32
C GLN A 11 8.40 -4.71 1.24
N LEU A 12 7.91 -5.91 0.91
CA LEU A 12 6.48 -6.21 0.89
C LEU A 12 5.84 -6.01 2.27
N ILE A 13 6.49 -6.46 3.34
CA ILE A 13 6.00 -6.27 4.71
C ILE A 13 5.93 -4.78 5.05
N GLU A 14 6.99 -4.02 4.76
CA GLU A 14 7.03 -2.56 5.01
C GLU A 14 5.91 -1.83 4.25
N LEU A 15 5.72 -2.15 2.97
CA LEU A 15 4.65 -1.56 2.16
C LEU A 15 3.25 -1.89 2.71
N ARG A 16 3.03 -3.12 3.21
CA ARG A 16 1.76 -3.52 3.81
C ARG A 16 1.49 -2.81 5.13
N ILE A 17 2.52 -2.60 5.95
CA ILE A 17 2.42 -1.80 7.19
C ILE A 17 2.05 -0.36 6.84
N GLU A 18 2.79 0.28 5.92
CA GLU A 18 2.50 1.67 5.50
C GLU A 18 1.09 1.80 4.92
N HIS A 19 0.64 0.83 4.12
CA HIS A 19 -0.72 0.80 3.60
C HIS A 19 -1.77 0.73 4.71
N ALA A 20 -1.57 -0.15 5.71
CA ALA A 20 -2.50 -0.30 6.83
C ALA A 20 -2.57 0.97 7.71
N ASP A 21 -1.42 1.60 7.98
CA ASP A 21 -1.36 2.86 8.74
C ASP A 21 -2.06 4.00 7.98
N LEU A 22 -1.90 4.04 6.66
CA LEU A 22 -2.57 5.01 5.81
C LEU A 22 -4.07 4.79 5.78
N ASP A 23 -4.53 3.54 5.74
CA ASP A 23 -5.95 3.18 5.85
C ASP A 23 -6.55 3.68 7.17
N ALA A 24 -5.93 3.35 8.30
CA ALA A 24 -6.39 3.80 9.62
C ALA A 24 -6.39 5.34 9.75
N THR A 25 -5.49 6.03 9.05
CA THR A 25 -5.46 7.50 9.01
C THR A 25 -6.60 8.06 8.16
N ILE A 26 -6.89 7.45 7.01
CA ILE A 26 -8.02 7.82 6.15
C ILE A 26 -9.34 7.64 6.91
N ASP A 27 -9.52 6.54 7.64
CA ASP A 27 -10.75 6.25 8.37
C ASP A 27 -10.99 7.27 9.49
N ARG A 28 -9.96 7.56 10.30
CA ARG A 28 -10.04 8.61 11.33
C ARG A 28 -10.36 9.99 10.77
N LEU A 29 -9.76 10.35 9.62
CA LEU A 29 -10.03 11.63 8.96
C LEU A 29 -11.43 11.69 8.34
N ALA A 30 -11.93 10.55 7.83
CA ALA A 30 -13.28 10.46 7.29
C ALA A 30 -14.35 10.65 8.40
N GLU A 31 -14.06 10.20 9.62
CA GLU A 31 -14.91 10.40 10.80
C GLU A 31 -14.82 11.83 11.37
N ALA A 32 -13.64 12.46 11.31
CA ALA A 32 -13.37 13.70 12.03
C ALA A 32 -14.11 14.96 11.49
N SER A 33 -14.31 15.09 10.18
CA SER A 33 -15.22 16.06 9.52
C SER A 33 -14.94 16.10 8.01
N THR A 34 -15.97 16.26 7.18
CA THR A 34 -15.90 16.35 5.71
C THR A 34 -15.17 17.59 5.16
N GLN A 35 -14.66 18.50 5.99
CA GLN A 35 -14.03 19.75 5.51
C GLN A 35 -12.70 19.51 4.76
N ASP A 36 -12.04 18.38 5.00
CA ASP A 36 -10.74 18.07 4.41
C ASP A 36 -10.82 17.10 3.21
N GLU A 37 -11.84 17.26 2.36
CA GLU A 37 -12.01 16.41 1.15
C GLU A 37 -10.76 16.35 0.27
N LEU A 38 -10.04 17.46 0.10
CA LEU A 38 -8.83 17.49 -0.71
C LEU A 38 -7.72 16.63 -0.11
N LEU A 39 -7.54 16.68 1.21
CA LEU A 39 -6.57 15.85 1.92
C LEU A 39 -6.99 14.38 1.81
N LEU A 40 -8.26 14.06 2.05
CA LEU A 40 -8.79 12.70 1.94
C LEU A 40 -8.59 12.12 0.53
N ARG A 41 -8.82 12.93 -0.53
CA ARG A 41 -8.55 12.54 -1.92
C ARG A 41 -7.07 12.25 -2.16
N ARG A 42 -6.17 13.07 -1.62
CA ARG A 42 -4.71 12.87 -1.73
C ARG A 42 -4.27 11.59 -1.01
N LEU A 43 -4.77 11.33 0.20
CA LEU A 43 -4.45 10.13 0.96
C LEU A 43 -4.98 8.87 0.27
N LYS A 44 -6.21 8.88 -0.24
CA LYS A 44 -6.76 7.77 -1.05
C LYS A 44 -5.93 7.49 -2.30
N LYS A 45 -5.41 8.52 -2.97
CA LYS A 45 -4.49 8.36 -4.11
C LYS A 45 -3.17 7.72 -3.68
N ARG A 46 -2.60 8.14 -2.55
CA ARG A 46 -1.39 7.54 -1.99
C ARG A 46 -1.62 6.06 -1.62
N ARG A 47 -2.77 5.74 -1.02
CA ARG A 47 -3.16 4.36 -0.72
C ARG A 47 -3.23 3.49 -1.96
N LEU A 48 -3.84 4.01 -3.03
CA LEU A 48 -3.89 3.30 -4.31
C LEU A 48 -2.48 3.02 -4.85
N ALA A 49 -1.59 4.00 -4.82
CA ALA A 49 -0.22 3.82 -5.26
C ALA A 49 0.55 2.79 -4.41
N LEU A 50 0.34 2.76 -3.08
CA LEU A 50 0.92 1.74 -2.20
C LEU A 50 0.38 0.35 -2.53
N ARG A 51 -0.92 0.21 -2.77
CA ARG A 51 -1.53 -1.06 -3.20
C ARG A 51 -0.93 -1.54 -4.53
N ASP A 52 -0.76 -0.65 -5.50
CA ASP A 52 -0.17 -1.01 -6.80
C ASP A 52 1.31 -1.43 -6.65
N GLN A 53 2.05 -0.80 -5.73
CA GLN A 53 3.42 -1.21 -5.40
C GLN A 53 3.46 -2.58 -4.72
N ILE A 54 2.57 -2.83 -3.74
CA ILE A 54 2.41 -4.14 -3.10
C ILE A 54 2.18 -5.21 -4.16
N THR A 55 1.21 -5.01 -5.06
CA THR A 55 0.90 -5.96 -6.13
C THR A 55 2.08 -6.19 -7.08
N ARG A 56 2.87 -5.16 -7.40
CA ARG A 56 4.10 -5.32 -8.20
C ARG A 56 5.14 -6.18 -7.48
N VAL A 57 5.38 -5.93 -6.20
CA VAL A 57 6.34 -6.71 -5.41
C VAL A 57 5.85 -8.15 -5.20
N GLU A 58 4.55 -8.33 -4.94
CA GLU A 58 3.92 -9.66 -4.89
C GLU A 58 4.11 -10.42 -6.20
N ASN A 59 3.86 -9.78 -7.35
CA ASN A 59 4.08 -10.42 -8.66
C ASN A 59 5.56 -10.73 -8.95
N MET A 60 6.51 -10.01 -8.35
CA MET A 60 7.94 -10.33 -8.46
C MET A 60 8.33 -11.51 -7.56
N LEU A 61 7.69 -11.66 -6.40
CA LEU A 61 7.91 -12.75 -5.46
C LEU A 61 7.20 -14.05 -5.87
N ASP A 62 5.98 -13.92 -6.39
CA ASP A 62 5.12 -14.98 -6.88
C ASP A 62 4.47 -14.49 -8.18
N PRO A 63 5.11 -14.71 -9.34
CA PRO A 63 4.57 -14.31 -10.62
C PRO A 63 3.32 -15.14 -10.92
N ARG A 64 2.18 -14.61 -10.48
CA ARG A 64 0.85 -15.08 -10.89
C ARG A 64 0.76 -14.87 -12.40
N GLU A 65 0.83 -15.96 -13.17
CA GLU A 65 0.52 -15.93 -14.60
C GLU A 65 -0.86 -15.27 -14.77
N PRO A 66 -0.97 -14.17 -15.54
CA PRO A 66 -2.28 -13.68 -15.94
C PRO A 66 -2.89 -14.74 -16.87
N ALA A 67 -3.97 -15.38 -16.39
CA ALA A 67 -4.80 -16.29 -17.18
C ALA A 67 -5.49 -15.58 -18.35
#